data_AF-A0A7V9CUA5-F1
#
_entry.id   AF-A0A7V9CUA5-F1
#
_cell.length_a   1.000
_cell.length_b   1.000
_cell.length_c   1.000
_cell.angle_alpha   90.00
_cell.angle_beta   90.00
_cell.angle_gamma   90.00
#
_symmetry.space_group_name_H-M   'P 1'
#
loop_
_entity.id
_entity.type
_entity.pdbx_description
1 polymer ?
#
loop_
_entity_poly.entity_id
_entity_poly.type
_entity_poly.pdbx_seq_one_letter_code
_entity_poly.pdbx_strand_id
1 'polypeptide(L)'
;MIEEANRILREKGYSEAQLGVHVAPLRGRVLLKGSKIVSPFSDGEEVVSRLVHECVPTLAELGRRRLTPHELRDFLASAEPRPRDVD
;
A
#
# COMPACT_ATOMS: atom_id res chain seq x y z
N MET A 1 -3.49 -12.47 5.21
CA MET A 1 -2.25 -11.64 5.16
C MET A 1 -2.45 -10.21 5.69
N ILE A 2 -3.68 -9.81 6.02
CA ILE A 2 -4.00 -8.46 6.56
C ILE A 2 -3.27 -8.13 7.87
N GLU A 3 -3.19 -9.08 8.81
CA GLU A 3 -2.49 -8.85 10.09
C GLU A 3 -1.00 -8.59 9.89
N GLU A 4 -0.38 -9.33 8.97
CA GLU A 4 1.02 -9.15 8.58
C GLU A 4 1.27 -7.79 7.94
N ALA A 5 0.41 -7.39 6.99
CA ALA A 5 0.51 -6.07 6.38
C ALA A 5 0.36 -4.95 7.42
N ASN A 6 -0.55 -5.09 8.38
CA ASN A 6 -0.67 -4.13 9.47
C ASN A 6 0.52 -4.14 10.43
N ARG A 7 1.17 -5.30 10.65
CA ARG A 7 2.42 -5.39 11.42
C ARG A 7 3.53 -4.58 10.75
N ILE A 8 3.72 -4.76 9.44
CA ILE A 8 4.72 -4.01 8.66
C ILE A 8 4.44 -2.50 8.69
N LEU A 9 3.17 -2.08 8.59
CA LEU A 9 2.81 -0.67 8.71
C LEU A 9 3.16 -0.09 10.09
N ARG A 10 2.98 -0.87 11.16
CA ARG A 10 3.40 -0.47 12.52
C ARG A 10 4.92 -0.37 12.64
N GLU A 11 5.67 -1.30 12.05
CA GLU A 11 7.13 -1.26 11.98
C GLU A 11 7.64 -0.04 11.19
N LYS A 12 6.90 0.38 10.16
CA LYS A 12 7.12 1.63 9.41
C LYS A 12 6.69 2.89 10.17
N GLY A 13 6.15 2.75 11.38
CA GLY A 13 5.79 3.83 12.29
C GLY A 13 4.34 4.32 12.17
N TYR A 14 3.49 3.68 11.37
CA TYR A 14 2.09 4.05 11.25
C TYR A 14 1.24 3.44 12.37
N SER A 15 0.31 4.23 12.92
CA SER A 15 -0.85 3.68 13.62
C SER A 15 -1.95 3.28 12.61
N GLU A 16 -2.86 2.38 13.00
CA GLU A 16 -3.98 1.96 12.14
C GLU A 16 -4.89 3.12 11.72
N ALA A 17 -5.01 4.17 12.54
CA ALA A 17 -5.75 5.38 12.18
C ALA A 17 -5.03 6.24 11.13
N GLN A 18 -3.71 6.15 11.06
CA GLN A 18 -2.90 6.82 10.05
C GLN A 18 -2.90 6.04 8.74
N LEU A 19 -2.63 4.74 8.81
CA LEU A 19 -2.64 3.86 7.66
C LEU A 19 -2.84 2.41 8.13
N GLY A 20 -3.86 1.73 7.62
CA GLY A 20 -4.19 0.36 7.97
C GLY A 20 -4.84 -0.40 6.83
N VAL A 21 -4.65 -1.72 6.84
CA VAL A 21 -5.28 -2.66 5.91
C VAL A 21 -6.51 -3.28 6.57
N HIS A 22 -7.63 -3.28 5.87
CA HIS A 22 -8.90 -3.80 6.35
C HIS A 22 -9.53 -4.73 5.31
N VAL A 23 -10.37 -5.67 5.77
CA VAL A 23 -11.23 -6.43 4.87
C VAL A 23 -12.19 -5.49 4.12
N ALA A 24 -12.30 -5.65 2.80
CA ALA A 24 -13.30 -4.93 2.04
C ALA A 24 -14.64 -5.69 2.08
N PRO A 25 -15.79 -5.00 1.96
CA PRO A 25 -17.10 -5.65 1.85
C PRO A 25 -17.24 -6.48 0.55
N LEU A 26 -16.45 -6.18 -0.49
CA LEU A 26 -16.39 -7.00 -1.69
C LEU A 26 -15.48 -8.22 -1.45
N ARG A 27 -15.98 -9.42 -1.81
CA ARG A 27 -15.21 -10.67 -1.69
C ARG A 27 -13.88 -10.59 -2.45
N GLY A 28 -12.81 -11.04 -1.79
CA GLY A 28 -11.47 -11.13 -2.37
C GLY A 28 -10.71 -9.81 -2.46
N ARG A 29 -11.24 -8.72 -1.90
CA ARG A 29 -10.54 -7.43 -1.85
C ARG A 29 -10.25 -7.01 -0.41
N VAL A 30 -9.20 -6.22 -0.28
CA VAL A 30 -8.85 -5.52 0.96
C VAL A 30 -8.79 -4.02 0.68
N LEU A 31 -8.73 -3.25 1.75
CA LEU A 31 -8.80 -1.79 1.74
C LEU A 31 -7.65 -1.22 2.56
N LEU A 32 -6.78 -0.45 1.93
CA LEU A 32 -5.81 0.40 2.59
C LEU A 32 -6.45 1.77 2.83
N LYS A 33 -6.61 2.19 4.08
CA LYS A 33 -7.21 3.49 4.44
C LYS A 33 -6.57 4.10 5.69
N GLY A 34 -6.82 5.39 5.90
CA GLY A 34 -6.34 6.14 7.06
C GLY A 34 -6.07 7.60 6.69
N SER A 35 -5.59 8.39 7.66
CA SER A 35 -5.30 9.82 7.43
C SER A 35 -4.08 10.09 6.54
N LYS A 36 -3.20 9.10 6.30
CA LYS A 36 -1.99 9.20 5.48
C LYS A 36 -2.20 8.79 4.02
N ILE A 37 -3.42 8.51 3.60
CA ILE A 37 -3.79 8.30 2.20
C ILE A 37 -4.95 9.23 1.85
N VAL A 38 -4.91 9.86 0.68
CA VAL A 38 -5.91 10.86 0.26
C VAL A 38 -7.30 10.24 0.12
N SER A 39 -7.37 8.98 -0.32
CA SER A 39 -8.59 8.21 -0.40
C SER A 39 -8.29 6.73 -0.21
N PRO A 40 -9.25 5.91 0.24
CA PRO A 40 -9.05 4.47 0.40
C PRO A 40 -8.60 3.82 -0.92
N PHE A 41 -7.59 2.96 -0.84
CA PHE A 41 -7.13 2.14 -1.95
C PHE A 41 -7.66 0.72 -1.77
N SER A 42 -8.39 0.19 -2.76
CA SER A 42 -8.94 -1.17 -2.72
C SER A 42 -8.40 -2.00 -3.87
N ASP A 43 -7.88 -3.16 -3.53
CA ASP A 43 -7.31 -4.12 -4.48
C ASP A 43 -7.29 -5.54 -3.85
N GLY A 44 -6.70 -6.51 -4.55
CA GLY A 44 -6.50 -7.87 -4.03
C GLY A 44 -5.57 -7.92 -2.81
N GLU A 45 -5.69 -8.97 -2.00
CA GLU A 45 -4.86 -9.14 -0.78
C GLU A 45 -3.35 -9.15 -1.11
N GLU A 46 -2.95 -9.88 -2.14
CA GLU A 46 -1.54 -9.98 -2.56
C GLU A 46 -0.97 -8.63 -3.03
N VAL A 47 -1.76 -7.87 -3.82
CA VAL A 47 -1.36 -6.55 -4.32
C VAL A 47 -1.14 -5.58 -3.16
N VAL A 48 -2.06 -5.55 -2.20
CA VAL A 48 -1.93 -4.66 -1.03
C VAL A 48 -0.78 -5.10 -0.13
N SER A 49 -0.58 -6.41 0.07
CA SER A 49 0.56 -6.93 0.84
C SER A 49 1.89 -6.52 0.21
N ARG A 50 2.04 -6.69 -1.11
CA ARG A 50 3.24 -6.28 -1.86
C ARG A 50 3.50 -4.78 -1.74
N LEU A 51 2.45 -3.98 -1.92
CA LEU A 51 2.50 -2.52 -1.85
C LEU A 51 2.92 -2.03 -0.46
N VAL A 52 2.40 -2.64 0.61
CA VAL A 52 2.81 -2.30 1.99
C VAL A 52 4.28 -2.63 2.22
N HIS A 53 4.77 -3.75 1.70
CA HIS A 53 6.15 -4.18 1.89
C HIS A 53 7.13 -3.29 1.11
N GLU A 54 6.88 -3.10 -0.19
CA GLU A 54 7.84 -2.54 -1.14
C GLU A 54 7.64 -1.04 -1.42
N CYS A 55 6.40 -0.54 -1.41
CA CYS A 55 6.07 0.78 -1.96
C CYS A 55 5.74 1.83 -0.90
N VAL A 56 5.19 1.42 0.24
CA VAL A 56 4.84 2.35 1.31
C VAL A 56 6.11 2.82 2.01
N PRO A 57 6.45 4.13 1.97
CA PRO A 57 7.57 4.67 2.72
C PRO A 57 7.31 4.57 4.23
N THR A 58 8.33 4.77 5.06
CA THR A 58 8.12 4.94 6.51
C THR A 58 7.35 6.24 6.80
N LEU A 59 6.74 6.33 7.99
CA LEU A 59 6.07 7.56 8.43
C LEU A 59 7.03 8.75 8.47
N ALA A 60 8.29 8.53 8.83
CA ALA A 60 9.32 9.56 8.87
C ALA A 60 9.64 10.11 7.46
N GLU A 61 9.79 9.23 6.47
CA GLU A 61 10.05 9.60 5.07
C GLU A 61 8.85 10.30 4.43
N LEU A 62 7.62 9.83 4.71
CA LEU A 62 6.40 10.46 4.20
C LEU A 62 6.17 11.85 4.83
N GLY A 63 6.52 12.00 6.10
CA GLY A 63 6.37 13.24 6.85
C GLY A 63 4.91 13.71 6.87
N ARG A 64 4.68 14.97 6.44
CA ARG A 64 3.34 15.59 6.40
C ARG A 64 2.54 15.26 5.13
N ARG A 65 3.15 14.60 4.14
CA ARG A 65 2.46 14.22 2.90
C ARG A 65 1.45 13.11 3.16
N ARG A 66 0.57 12.91 2.18
CA ARG A 66 -0.36 11.78 2.09
C ARG A 66 -0.09 11.05 0.79
N LEU A 67 -0.15 9.73 0.84
CA LEU A 67 -0.12 8.87 -0.35
C LEU A 67 -1.38 9.09 -1.17
N THR A 68 -1.27 8.94 -2.48
CA THR A 68 -2.40 8.89 -3.39
C THR A 68 -2.54 7.48 -3.97
N PRO A 69 -3.76 7.01 -4.27
CA PRO A 69 -3.95 5.77 -5.03
C PRO A 69 -3.19 5.74 -6.36
N HIS A 70 -2.98 6.90 -6.99
CA HIS A 70 -2.26 7.00 -8.25
C HIS A 70 -0.78 6.68 -8.07
N GLU A 71 -0.10 7.32 -7.11
CA GLU A 71 1.31 7.01 -6.78
C GLU A 71 1.49 5.51 -6.50
N LEU A 72 0.57 4.93 -5.72
CA LEU A 72 0.59 3.50 -5.40
C LEU A 72 0.46 2.59 -6.63
N ARG A 73 -0.36 2.97 -7.62
CA ARG A 73 -0.47 2.22 -8.88
C ARG A 73 0.74 2.40 -9.77
N ASP A 74 1.31 3.61 -9.83
CA ASP A 74 2.51 3.89 -10.62
C ASP A 74 3.72 3.10 -10.12
N PHE A 75 3.85 2.95 -8.79
CA PHE A 75 4.86 2.08 -8.20
C PHE A 75 4.69 0.62 -8.60
N LEU A 76 3.47 0.08 -8.55
CA LEU A 76 3.18 -1.29 -8.97
C LEU A 76 3.53 -1.51 -10.44
N ALA A 77 3.14 -0.59 -11.33
CA ALA A 77 3.44 -0.65 -12.75
C ALA A 77 4.95 -0.54 -13.05
N SER A 78 5.69 0.24 -12.26
CA SER A 78 7.14 0.40 -12.41
C SER A 78 7.93 -0.79 -11.85
N ALA A 79 7.35 -1.52 -10.89
CA ALA A 79 7.93 -2.70 -10.26
C ALA A 79 7.63 -4.00 -11.02
N GLU A 80 6.85 -3.95 -12.11
CA GLU A 80 6.79 -5.03 -13.09
C GLU A 80 8.05 -4.96 -13.97
N PRO A 81 8.77 -6.08 -14.19
CA PRO A 81 9.89 -6.07 -15.12
C PRO A 81 9.35 -5.68 -16.50
N ARG A 82 9.76 -4.52 -17.01
CA ARG A 82 9.61 -4.22 -18.44
C ARG A 82 10.25 -5.40 -19.19
N PRO A 83 9.59 -5.98 -20.22
CA PRO A 83 10.24 -6.97 -21.06
C PRO A 83 11.56 -6.34 -21.53
N ARG A 84 12.67 -7.03 -21.27
CA ARG A 84 13.96 -6.64 -21.84
C ARG A 84 13.75 -6.70 -23.34
N ASP A 85 13.75 -5.54 -23.98
CA ASP A 85 13.85 -5.44 -25.42
C ASP A 85 15.10 -6.24 -25.81
N VAL A 86 14.86 -7.35 -26.51
CA VAL A 86 15.90 -8.18 -27.10
C VAL A 86 16.23 -7.53 -28.44
N ASP A 87 17.31 -6.77 -28.47
CA ASP A 87 18.02 -6.41 -29.71
C ASP A 87 18.92 -7.58 -30.14
#